data_AF-A0A653I924-F1
#
_entry.id   AF-A0A653I924-F1
#
_cell.length_a   1.000
_cell.length_b   1.000
_cell.length_c   1.000
_cell.angle_alpha   90.00
_cell.angle_beta   90.00
_cell.angle_gamma   90.00
#
_symmetry.space_group_name_H-M   'P 1'
#
loop_
_entity.id
_entity.type
_entity.pdbx_description
1 polymer ?
#
loop_
_entity_poly.entity_id
_entity_poly.type
_entity_poly.pdbx_seq_one_letter_code
_entity_poly.pdbx_strand_id
1 'polypeptide(L)'
;MKFSALVQSELETINTTQIADWLTKKSQTEREYKRLSEDFKAIVIMQEAGFYEQADTRFSQWKNKGIPAELQRYRLAIAGKAGGKRLVKKRFAVLPAAVQNHPQLKPWKKQLQSNPWMLGGLLVAGLAVLGLFQLDFSQPEEVPVVTNQENVEQKLASLEKEVEQLKEKNEQLTEQAPAKSKETAKPKDTMKPKATTDAAKTLSPEETLKQAIAATQKKDYKSANRLLTGKVLADKTTKGMARFYKLIAAGKLGETKQTDYVAYREDFPDSGYMSDVLWMQAVYEQKNKVGNYKATLEELAKQPDNEWSYAAQAILDGKSTLGEE
;
A
#
# COMPACT_ATOMS: atom_id res chain seq x y z
N MET A 1 -9.05 -18.24 -16.17
CA MET A 1 -8.47 -17.54 -15.00
C MET A 1 -9.56 -17.24 -13.99
N LYS A 2 -9.32 -17.41 -12.68
CA LYS A 2 -10.26 -17.01 -11.62
C LYS A 2 -10.18 -15.49 -11.41
N PHE A 3 -11.27 -14.85 -10.97
CA PHE A 3 -11.32 -13.39 -10.76
C PHE A 3 -10.21 -12.89 -9.81
N SER A 4 -10.03 -13.55 -8.66
CA SER A 4 -8.97 -13.19 -7.70
C SER A 4 -7.56 -13.34 -8.28
N ALA A 5 -7.34 -14.33 -9.14
CA ALA A 5 -6.08 -14.53 -9.82
C ALA A 5 -5.82 -13.44 -10.88
N LEU A 6 -6.86 -12.98 -11.59
CA LEU A 6 -6.74 -11.84 -12.51
C LEU A 6 -6.36 -10.58 -11.73
N VAL A 7 -7.08 -10.28 -10.65
CA VAL A 7 -6.79 -9.11 -9.80
C VAL A 7 -5.35 -9.13 -9.29
N GLN A 8 -4.89 -10.29 -8.77
CA GLN A 8 -3.53 -10.42 -8.25
C GLN A 8 -2.48 -10.25 -9.35
N SER A 9 -2.66 -10.93 -10.48
CA SER A 9 -1.75 -10.83 -11.63
C SER A 9 -1.64 -9.41 -12.15
N GLU A 10 -2.73 -8.67 -12.20
CA GLU A 10 -2.73 -7.27 -12.66
C GLU A 10 -1.93 -6.36 -11.71
N LEU A 11 -2.08 -6.53 -10.39
CA LEU A 11 -1.29 -5.77 -9.41
C LEU A 11 0.20 -6.11 -9.40
N GLU A 12 0.57 -7.33 -9.80
CA GLU A 12 1.97 -7.77 -9.86
C GLU A 12 2.66 -7.40 -11.18
N THR A 13 1.91 -7.31 -12.27
CA THR A 13 2.47 -7.16 -13.63
C THR A 13 2.40 -5.75 -14.19
N ILE A 14 1.46 -4.93 -13.71
CA ILE A 14 1.35 -3.54 -14.18
C ILE A 14 2.51 -2.72 -13.64
N ASN A 15 3.18 -1.99 -14.54
CA ASN A 15 4.32 -1.17 -14.19
C ASN A 15 3.86 0.21 -13.68
N THR A 16 3.70 0.32 -12.37
CA THR A 16 3.27 1.57 -11.72
C THR A 16 4.27 2.71 -11.93
N THR A 17 5.58 2.43 -12.00
CA THR A 17 6.61 3.44 -12.30
C THR A 17 6.41 4.04 -13.69
N GLN A 18 6.17 3.20 -14.70
CA GLN A 18 5.93 3.64 -16.07
C GLN A 18 4.65 4.48 -16.20
N ILE A 19 3.59 4.12 -15.47
CA ILE A 19 2.36 4.92 -15.40
C ILE A 19 2.63 6.27 -14.71
N ALA A 20 3.37 6.28 -13.60
CA ALA A 20 3.72 7.51 -12.89
C ALA A 20 4.57 8.45 -13.76
N ASP A 21 5.53 7.91 -14.50
CA ASP A 21 6.36 8.66 -15.45
C ASP A 21 5.52 9.22 -16.60
N TRP A 22 4.60 8.42 -17.14
CA TRP A 22 3.68 8.88 -18.18
C TRP A 22 2.80 10.03 -17.69
N LEU A 23 2.19 9.90 -16.51
CA LEU A 23 1.38 10.97 -15.90
C LEU A 23 2.21 12.23 -15.64
N THR A 24 3.45 12.06 -15.18
CA THR A 24 4.37 13.18 -14.92
C THR A 24 4.73 13.89 -16.23
N LYS A 25 5.11 13.16 -17.28
CA LYS A 25 5.39 13.74 -18.61
C LYS A 25 4.15 14.42 -19.20
N LYS A 26 2.98 13.79 -19.09
CA LYS A 26 1.71 14.37 -19.56
C LYS A 26 1.35 15.65 -18.82
N SER A 27 1.68 15.74 -17.52
CA SER A 27 1.47 16.96 -16.73
C SER A 27 2.27 18.18 -17.19
N GLN A 28 3.38 17.97 -17.91
CA GLN A 28 4.19 19.06 -18.46
C GLN A 28 3.49 19.76 -19.63
N THR A 29 2.63 19.04 -20.36
CA THR A 29 1.88 19.58 -21.50
C THR A 29 0.43 19.90 -21.14
N GLU A 30 -0.17 19.16 -20.22
CA GLU A 30 -1.56 19.31 -19.80
C GLU A 30 -1.63 19.46 -18.28
N ARG A 31 -1.79 20.71 -17.81
CA ARG A 31 -1.78 21.08 -16.37
C ARG A 31 -2.70 20.23 -15.50
N GLU A 32 -3.79 19.76 -16.09
CA GLU A 32 -4.78 18.93 -15.42
C GLU A 32 -4.29 17.52 -15.04
N TYR A 33 -3.21 17.03 -15.66
CA TYR A 33 -2.54 15.77 -15.32
C TYR A 33 -1.59 15.93 -14.13
N LYS A 34 -1.26 17.16 -13.71
CA LYS A 34 -0.40 17.39 -12.54
C LYS A 34 -1.02 16.80 -11.27
N ARG A 35 -2.30 17.11 -11.01
CA ARG A 35 -3.05 16.54 -9.90
C ARG A 35 -3.17 15.02 -10.02
N LEU A 36 -3.37 14.48 -11.24
CA LEU A 36 -3.44 13.03 -11.44
C LEU A 36 -2.11 12.34 -11.15
N SER A 37 -0.97 12.97 -11.48
CA SER A 37 0.36 12.42 -11.21
C SER A 37 0.66 12.35 -9.72
N GLU A 38 0.32 13.39 -8.96
CA GLU A 38 0.48 13.45 -7.50
C GLU A 38 -0.46 12.45 -6.82
N ASP A 39 -1.73 12.42 -7.25
CA ASP A 39 -2.73 11.51 -6.72
C ASP A 39 -2.41 10.04 -7.05
N PHE A 40 -1.86 9.76 -8.23
CA PHE A 40 -1.43 8.41 -8.59
C PHE A 40 -0.29 7.91 -7.70
N LYS A 41 0.69 8.77 -7.36
CA LYS A 41 1.75 8.40 -6.39
C LYS A 41 1.15 8.06 -5.03
N ALA A 42 0.19 8.83 -4.55
CA ALA A 42 -0.52 8.54 -3.31
C ALA A 42 -1.27 7.19 -3.38
N ILE A 43 -1.94 6.92 -4.50
CA ILE A 43 -2.62 5.65 -4.74
C ILE A 43 -1.67 4.45 -4.72
N VAL A 44 -0.48 4.57 -5.33
CA VAL A 44 0.53 3.50 -5.30
C VAL A 44 0.99 3.23 -3.87
N ILE A 45 1.29 4.28 -3.10
CA ILE A 45 1.64 4.17 -1.67
C ILE A 45 0.50 3.48 -0.89
N MET A 46 -0.75 3.85 -1.16
CA MET A 46 -1.91 3.22 -0.53
C MET A 46 -2.06 1.74 -0.90
N GLN A 47 -1.85 1.38 -2.16
CA GLN A 47 -1.84 -0.01 -2.61
C GLN A 47 -0.74 -0.81 -1.90
N GLU A 48 0.48 -0.28 -1.84
CA GLU A 48 1.62 -0.92 -1.16
C GLU A 48 1.36 -1.09 0.34
N ALA A 49 0.66 -0.14 0.96
CA ALA A 49 0.22 -0.21 2.35
C ALA A 49 -1.04 -1.05 2.57
N GLY A 50 -1.68 -1.54 1.50
CA GLY A 50 -2.87 -2.40 1.55
C GLY A 50 -4.20 -1.66 1.75
N PHE A 51 -4.23 -0.35 1.60
CA PHE A 51 -5.40 0.53 1.69
C PHE A 51 -6.16 0.61 0.34
N TYR A 52 -6.68 -0.53 -0.12
CA TYR A 52 -7.31 -0.64 -1.44
C TYR A 52 -8.63 0.14 -1.59
N GLU A 53 -9.41 0.27 -0.52
CA GLU A 53 -10.66 1.03 -0.53
C GLU A 53 -10.42 2.54 -0.66
N GLN A 54 -9.40 3.05 0.02
CA GLN A 54 -8.95 4.43 -0.06
C GLN A 54 -8.39 4.71 -1.46
N ALA A 55 -7.58 3.78 -1.98
CA ALA A 55 -7.05 3.85 -3.34
C ALA A 55 -8.17 3.84 -4.41
N ASP A 56 -9.20 2.98 -4.30
CA ASP A 56 -10.36 2.98 -5.21
C ASP A 56 -11.15 4.28 -5.10
N THR A 57 -11.32 4.80 -3.89
CA THR A 57 -12.03 6.06 -3.64
C THR A 57 -11.34 7.22 -4.35
N ARG A 58 -10.01 7.34 -4.25
CA ARG A 58 -9.25 8.35 -4.99
C ARG A 58 -9.40 8.20 -6.49
N PHE A 59 -9.32 6.98 -7.01
CA PHE A 59 -9.59 6.75 -8.44
C PHE A 59 -11.02 7.14 -8.85
N SER A 60 -12.03 6.95 -8.00
CA SER A 60 -13.40 7.33 -8.34
C SER A 60 -13.58 8.83 -8.59
N GLN A 61 -12.68 9.67 -8.05
CA GLN A 61 -12.70 11.12 -8.23
C GLN A 61 -12.11 11.57 -9.56
N TRP A 62 -11.36 10.71 -10.26
CA TRP A 62 -10.84 11.12 -11.56
C TRP A 62 -11.99 11.05 -12.57
N LYS A 63 -12.22 12.18 -13.24
CA LYS A 63 -13.11 12.23 -14.41
C LYS A 63 -12.61 11.23 -15.45
N ASN A 64 -13.51 10.74 -16.32
CA ASN A 64 -13.19 9.91 -17.48
C ASN A 64 -12.32 10.73 -18.47
N LYS A 65 -11.05 10.91 -18.13
CA LYS A 65 -10.05 11.53 -18.98
C LYS A 65 -9.39 10.44 -19.82
N GLY A 66 -8.73 10.87 -20.89
CA GLY A 66 -7.94 9.98 -21.72
C GLY A 66 -6.76 9.41 -20.94
N ILE A 67 -6.97 8.30 -20.24
CA ILE A 67 -5.94 7.57 -19.51
C ILE A 67 -5.66 6.21 -20.18
N PRO A 68 -4.41 5.72 -20.14
CA PRO A 68 -4.02 4.48 -20.81
C PRO A 68 -4.82 3.27 -20.32
N ALA A 69 -4.98 2.28 -21.20
CA ALA A 69 -5.69 1.05 -20.86
C ALA A 69 -5.03 0.28 -19.70
N GLU A 70 -3.70 0.36 -19.57
CA GLU A 70 -2.95 -0.22 -18.45
C GLU A 70 -3.36 0.40 -17.10
N LEU A 71 -3.51 1.73 -17.04
CA LEU A 71 -4.01 2.42 -15.85
C LEU A 71 -5.49 2.07 -15.58
N GLN A 72 -6.30 1.83 -16.61
CA GLN A 72 -7.66 1.35 -16.41
C GLN A 72 -7.70 -0.08 -15.84
N ARG A 73 -6.81 -0.97 -16.29
CA ARG A 73 -6.65 -2.32 -15.70
C ARG A 73 -6.21 -2.24 -14.24
N TYR A 74 -5.25 -1.36 -13.94
CA TYR A 74 -4.77 -1.12 -12.59
C TYR A 74 -5.92 -0.68 -11.65
N ARG A 75 -6.71 0.30 -12.10
CA ARG A 75 -7.92 0.77 -11.40
C ARG A 75 -8.89 -0.35 -11.07
N LEU A 76 -9.17 -1.22 -12.05
CA LEU A 76 -10.07 -2.36 -11.87
C LEU A 76 -9.47 -3.40 -10.90
N ALA A 77 -8.15 -3.57 -10.89
CA ALA A 77 -7.46 -4.43 -9.95
C ALA A 77 -7.55 -3.91 -8.50
N ILE A 78 -7.35 -2.61 -8.30
CA ILE A 78 -7.56 -1.94 -7.00
C ILE A 78 -9.01 -2.11 -6.54
N ALA A 79 -9.99 -1.81 -7.39
CA ALA A 79 -11.42 -2.03 -7.11
C ALA A 79 -11.73 -3.49 -6.75
N GLY A 80 -11.04 -4.44 -7.40
CA GLY A 80 -11.17 -5.87 -7.15
C GLY A 80 -10.63 -6.30 -5.79
N LYS A 81 -9.58 -5.65 -5.29
CA LYS A 81 -9.09 -5.85 -3.91
C LYS A 81 -9.96 -5.13 -2.87
N ALA A 82 -10.50 -3.96 -3.21
CA ALA A 82 -11.32 -3.15 -2.31
C ALA A 82 -12.71 -3.75 -2.06
N GLY A 83 -13.45 -4.08 -3.12
CA GLY A 83 -14.87 -4.48 -3.01
C GLY A 83 -15.25 -5.67 -3.88
N GLY A 84 -14.25 -6.43 -4.32
CA GLY A 84 -14.45 -7.64 -5.10
C GLY A 84 -15.16 -7.41 -6.44
N LYS A 85 -15.74 -8.50 -6.97
CA LYS A 85 -16.33 -8.52 -8.33
C LYS A 85 -17.48 -7.52 -8.51
N ARG A 86 -18.26 -7.26 -7.45
CA ARG A 86 -19.40 -6.31 -7.49
C ARG A 86 -18.92 -4.88 -7.72
N LEU A 87 -17.88 -4.44 -6.99
CA LEU A 87 -17.32 -3.10 -7.16
C LEU A 87 -16.67 -2.94 -8.53
N VAL A 88 -15.88 -3.93 -8.98
CA VAL A 88 -15.30 -3.91 -10.32
C VAL A 88 -16.36 -3.79 -11.41
N LYS A 89 -17.49 -4.50 -11.29
CA LYS A 89 -18.59 -4.41 -12.25
C LYS A 89 -19.17 -2.98 -12.31
N LYS A 90 -19.35 -2.33 -11.16
CA LYS A 90 -19.81 -0.93 -11.07
C LYS A 90 -18.80 0.01 -11.73
N ARG A 91 -17.50 -0.15 -11.44
CA ARG A 91 -16.42 0.67 -12.02
C ARG A 91 -16.24 0.45 -13.52
N PHE A 92 -16.39 -0.79 -13.99
CA PHE A 92 -16.29 -1.11 -15.42
C PHE A 92 -17.46 -0.54 -16.23
N ALA A 93 -18.68 -0.57 -15.69
CA ALA A 93 -19.88 -0.09 -16.38
C ALA A 93 -19.87 1.42 -16.67
N VAL A 94 -19.16 2.21 -15.85
CA VAL A 94 -19.03 3.67 -16.03
C VAL A 94 -17.88 4.08 -16.95
N LEU A 95 -17.06 3.12 -17.40
CA LEU A 95 -16.01 3.40 -18.38
C LEU A 95 -16.63 3.72 -19.74
N PRO A 96 -16.03 4.61 -20.55
CA PRO A 96 -16.48 4.85 -21.92
C PRO A 96 -16.51 3.54 -22.74
N ALA A 97 -17.46 3.40 -23.66
CA ALA A 97 -17.61 2.19 -24.47
C ALA A 97 -16.33 1.80 -25.24
N ALA A 98 -15.56 2.80 -25.71
CA ALA A 98 -14.27 2.57 -26.36
C ALA A 98 -13.26 1.89 -25.42
N VAL A 99 -13.24 2.28 -24.15
CA VAL A 99 -12.37 1.69 -23.12
C VAL A 99 -12.88 0.29 -22.76
N GLN A 100 -14.18 0.10 -22.54
CA GLN A 100 -14.75 -1.22 -22.23
C GLN A 100 -14.46 -2.28 -23.31
N ASN A 101 -14.34 -1.85 -24.57
CA ASN A 101 -14.07 -2.71 -25.71
C ASN A 101 -12.58 -2.80 -26.07
N HIS A 102 -11.70 -2.14 -25.33
CA HIS A 102 -10.25 -2.16 -25.58
C HIS A 102 -9.69 -3.59 -25.47
N PRO A 103 -8.79 -4.04 -26.36
CA PRO A 103 -8.23 -5.40 -26.34
C PRO A 103 -7.62 -5.79 -24.99
N GLN A 104 -6.88 -4.87 -24.36
CA GLN A 104 -6.27 -5.10 -23.04
C GLN A 104 -7.31 -5.28 -21.91
N LEU A 105 -8.55 -4.83 -22.08
CA LEU A 105 -9.64 -5.00 -21.10
C LEU A 105 -10.53 -6.21 -21.37
N LYS A 106 -10.25 -6.97 -22.44
CA LYS A 106 -10.98 -8.21 -22.77
C LYS A 106 -10.98 -9.24 -21.62
N PRO A 107 -9.88 -9.46 -20.86
CA PRO A 107 -9.90 -10.37 -19.70
C PRO A 107 -10.89 -9.92 -18.63
N TRP A 108 -10.93 -8.63 -18.33
CA TRP A 108 -11.89 -8.03 -17.39
C TRP A 108 -13.32 -8.17 -17.87
N LYS A 109 -13.60 -7.82 -19.13
CA LYS A 109 -14.93 -7.97 -19.73
C LYS A 109 -15.44 -9.41 -19.65
N LYS A 110 -14.58 -10.41 -19.90
CA LYS A 110 -14.91 -11.84 -19.74
C LYS A 110 -15.22 -12.22 -18.30
N GLN A 111 -14.43 -11.74 -17.33
CA GLN A 111 -14.68 -12.01 -15.91
C GLN A 111 -15.97 -11.37 -15.41
N LEU A 112 -16.32 -10.20 -15.95
CA LEU A 112 -17.42 -9.35 -15.49
C LEU A 112 -18.73 -9.58 -16.21
N GLN A 113 -18.81 -10.51 -17.17
CA GLN A 113 -20.00 -10.77 -17.98
C GLN A 113 -21.28 -10.72 -17.14
N SER A 114 -22.00 -9.61 -17.32
CA SER A 114 -23.38 -9.42 -16.92
C SER A 114 -24.26 -10.12 -17.94
N ASN A 115 -25.35 -10.72 -17.48
CA ASN A 115 -26.47 -11.06 -18.35
C ASN A 115 -26.81 -9.83 -19.24
N PRO A 116 -27.05 -9.98 -20.57
CA PRO A 116 -27.26 -8.86 -21.51
C PRO A 116 -28.38 -7.88 -21.13
N TRP A 117 -29.26 -8.29 -20.22
CA TRP A 117 -30.46 -7.56 -19.82
C TRP A 117 -30.24 -6.31 -18.94
N MET A 118 -29.05 -6.12 -18.36
CA MET A 118 -28.77 -5.00 -17.42
C MET A 118 -28.17 -3.74 -18.07
N LEU A 119 -27.92 -3.74 -19.39
CA LEU A 119 -27.35 -2.58 -20.12
C LEU A 119 -28.40 -1.76 -20.89
N GLY A 120 -29.69 -2.05 -20.73
CA GLY A 120 -30.78 -1.46 -21.52
C GLY A 120 -31.31 -0.08 -21.07
N GLY A 121 -30.68 0.61 -20.13
CA GLY A 121 -31.27 1.82 -19.55
C GLY A 121 -30.26 2.88 -19.13
N LEU A 122 -29.62 3.54 -20.10
CA LEU A 122 -29.18 4.94 -20.09
C LEU A 122 -28.20 5.18 -21.26
N LEU A 123 -28.76 5.22 -22.47
CA LEU A 123 -28.14 5.88 -23.61
C LEU A 123 -28.65 7.33 -23.61
N VAL A 124 -27.84 8.25 -23.10
CA VAL A 124 -27.95 9.66 -23.49
C VAL A 124 -26.62 10.06 -24.11
N ALA A 125 -26.71 10.34 -25.41
CA ALA A 125 -25.61 10.68 -26.28
C ALA A 125 -24.97 12.03 -25.87
N GLY A 126 -23.64 12.04 -25.91
CA GLY A 126 -22.82 13.24 -25.85
C GLY A 126 -21.48 12.92 -26.49
N LEU A 127 -21.42 13.04 -27.82
CA LEU A 127 -20.20 12.94 -28.62
C LEU A 127 -19.21 14.02 -28.18
N ALA A 128 -18.16 13.62 -27.47
CA ALA A 128 -16.91 14.36 -27.39
C ALA A 128 -15.78 13.40 -27.81
N VAL A 129 -15.47 13.42 -29.10
CA VAL A 129 -14.25 12.82 -29.65
C VAL A 129 -13.09 13.71 -29.21
N LEU A 130 -12.39 13.30 -28.16
CA LEU A 130 -11.03 13.77 -27.88
C LEU A 130 -10.11 12.55 -28.01
N GLY A 131 -9.20 12.65 -28.98
CA GLY A 131 -8.33 11.57 -29.42
C GLY A 131 -7.52 10.97 -28.28
N LEU A 132 -7.82 9.72 -27.96
CA LEU A 132 -6.93 8.87 -27.20
C LEU A 132 -5.89 8.31 -28.15
N PHE A 133 -4.67 8.84 -28.06
CA PHE A 133 -3.49 8.25 -28.66
C PHE A 133 -3.38 6.79 -28.23
N GLN A 134 -3.28 5.88 -29.20
CA GLN A 134 -2.87 4.50 -28.98
C GLN A 134 -1.40 4.50 -28.54
N LEU A 135 -1.16 4.69 -27.25
CA LEU A 135 0.08 4.19 -26.63
C LEU A 135 -0.18 2.74 -26.28
N ASP A 136 0.03 1.88 -27.27
CA ASP A 136 0.28 0.47 -27.03
C ASP A 136 1.74 0.36 -26.57
N PHE A 137 1.97 -0.13 -25.35
CA PHE A 137 3.32 -0.48 -24.89
C PHE A 137 3.80 -1.80 -25.50
N SER A 138 3.38 -2.08 -26.73
CA SER A 138 3.58 -3.34 -27.42
C SER A 138 3.64 -3.07 -28.92
N GLN A 139 4.78 -2.59 -29.44
CA GLN A 139 5.29 -2.91 -30.78
C GLN A 139 6.70 -2.32 -31.06
N PRO A 140 7.44 -2.81 -32.07
CA PRO A 140 8.78 -3.37 -31.91
C PRO A 140 9.86 -2.54 -32.61
N GLU A 141 11.07 -2.48 -32.03
CA GLU A 141 12.27 -2.17 -32.80
C GLU A 141 13.07 -3.45 -32.97
N GLU A 142 13.33 -3.79 -34.23
CA GLU A 142 14.16 -4.89 -34.68
C GLU A 142 15.60 -4.69 -34.18
N VAL A 143 16.04 -5.52 -33.23
CA VAL A 143 17.44 -5.71 -32.84
C VAL A 143 17.61 -7.21 -32.53
N PRO A 144 18.69 -7.85 -33.00
CA PRO A 144 18.66 -9.21 -33.54
C PRO A 144 18.44 -10.27 -32.46
N VAL A 145 17.93 -11.42 -32.91
CA VAL A 145 17.86 -12.65 -32.12
C VAL A 145 19.27 -13.00 -31.64
N VAL A 146 19.60 -12.60 -30.41
CA VAL A 146 20.64 -13.22 -29.60
C VAL A 146 19.94 -13.97 -28.49
N THR A 147 20.00 -15.29 -28.63
CA THR A 147 19.60 -16.35 -27.73
C THR A 147 19.56 -15.97 -26.25
N ASN A 148 18.35 -16.02 -25.67
CA ASN A 148 18.01 -15.82 -24.26
C ASN A 148 18.61 -16.87 -23.28
N GLN A 149 19.71 -17.54 -23.62
CA GLN A 149 20.40 -18.48 -22.74
C GLN A 149 21.68 -17.91 -22.11
N GLU A 150 22.37 -16.95 -22.75
CA GLU A 150 23.62 -16.38 -22.17
C GLU A 150 23.38 -15.41 -21.00
N ASN A 151 22.22 -14.74 -20.91
CA ASN A 151 21.97 -13.76 -19.84
C ASN A 151 21.57 -14.41 -18.49
N VAL A 152 21.08 -15.65 -18.52
CA VAL A 152 20.73 -16.40 -17.30
C VAL A 152 21.98 -17.09 -16.74
N GLU A 153 22.86 -17.61 -17.60
CA GLU A 153 24.13 -18.20 -17.19
C GLU A 153 25.14 -17.15 -16.69
N GLN A 154 25.22 -15.96 -17.31
CA GLN A 154 26.06 -14.87 -16.76
C GLN A 154 25.54 -14.35 -15.41
N LYS A 155 24.21 -14.29 -15.21
CA LYS A 155 23.63 -13.88 -13.91
C LYS A 155 23.84 -14.95 -12.86
N LEU A 156 23.65 -16.23 -13.19
CA LEU A 156 23.94 -17.34 -12.26
C LEU A 156 25.44 -17.43 -11.93
N ALA A 157 26.34 -17.25 -12.91
CA ALA A 157 27.77 -17.21 -12.65
C ALA A 157 28.20 -16.01 -11.79
N SER A 158 27.54 -14.85 -11.91
CA SER A 158 27.78 -13.70 -11.02
C SER A 158 27.25 -13.94 -9.59
N LEU A 159 26.11 -14.60 -9.46
CA LEU A 159 25.48 -14.96 -8.18
C LEU A 159 26.23 -16.10 -7.47
N GLU A 160 26.77 -17.08 -8.20
CA GLU A 160 27.64 -18.13 -7.64
C GLU A 160 28.97 -17.56 -7.15
N LYS A 161 29.57 -16.63 -7.91
CA LYS A 161 30.80 -15.92 -7.48
C LYS A 161 30.58 -15.06 -6.24
N GLU A 162 29.42 -14.41 -6.10
CA GLU A 162 29.07 -13.64 -4.90
C GLU A 162 28.80 -14.53 -3.69
N VAL A 163 28.17 -15.70 -3.88
CA VAL A 163 27.94 -16.66 -2.79
C VAL A 163 29.24 -17.32 -2.33
N GLU A 164 30.18 -17.58 -3.24
CA GLU A 164 31.49 -18.14 -2.91
C GLU A 164 32.39 -17.11 -2.22
N GLN A 165 32.38 -15.84 -2.66
CA GLN A 165 33.06 -14.74 -1.96
C GLN A 165 32.46 -14.44 -0.57
N LEU A 166 31.14 -14.61 -0.40
CA LEU A 166 30.48 -14.48 0.91
C LEU A 166 30.75 -15.68 1.83
N LYS A 167 30.99 -16.87 1.28
CA LYS A 167 31.43 -18.05 2.04
C LYS A 167 32.90 -17.96 2.45
N GLU A 168 33.80 -17.55 1.55
CA GLU A 168 35.22 -17.32 1.89
C GLU A 168 35.38 -16.17 2.91
N LYS A 169 34.58 -15.10 2.81
CA LYS A 169 34.55 -14.05 3.84
C LYS A 169 33.99 -14.54 5.17
N ASN A 170 33.03 -15.47 5.18
CA ASN A 170 32.55 -16.09 6.41
C ASN A 170 33.61 -17.02 7.02
N GLU A 171 34.31 -17.81 6.20
CA GLU A 171 35.35 -18.73 6.68
C GLU A 171 36.57 -17.98 7.23
N GLN A 172 37.04 -16.92 6.56
CA GLN A 172 38.11 -16.04 7.07
C GLN A 172 37.73 -15.30 8.36
N LEU A 173 36.44 -15.00 8.57
CA LEU A 173 35.95 -14.40 9.82
C LEU A 173 35.78 -15.42 10.96
N THR A 174 35.65 -16.72 10.67
CA THR A 174 35.66 -17.79 11.68
C THR A 174 37.06 -18.27 12.07
N GLU A 175 38.09 -18.09 11.24
CA GLU A 175 39.46 -18.56 11.54
C GLU A 175 40.31 -17.57 12.37
N GLN A 176 39.87 -16.34 12.59
CA GLN A 176 40.60 -15.34 13.40
C GLN A 176 40.04 -15.12 14.83
N ALA A 177 39.55 -16.17 15.48
CA ALA A 177 39.27 -16.14 16.92
C ALA A 177 40.32 -16.97 17.69
N PRO A 178 41.23 -16.35 18.46
CA PRO A 178 42.24 -17.08 19.21
C PRO A 178 41.65 -17.85 20.40
N ALA A 179 42.18 -19.05 20.60
CA ALA A 179 41.84 -20.00 21.65
C ALA A 179 42.14 -19.51 23.07
N LYS A 180 41.28 -19.92 24.02
CA LYS A 180 41.57 -20.33 25.42
C LYS A 180 40.25 -20.87 26.02
N SER A 181 40.07 -22.19 26.09
CA SER A 181 40.54 -23.15 27.11
C SER A 181 39.40 -23.54 28.06
N LYS A 182 39.11 -24.84 28.06
CA LYS A 182 38.09 -25.56 28.85
C LYS A 182 38.54 -25.75 30.30
N GLU A 183 37.58 -25.84 31.22
CA GLU A 183 37.47 -26.90 32.26
C GLU A 183 36.12 -26.74 33.01
N THR A 184 35.14 -27.65 32.80
CA THR A 184 34.78 -28.89 33.55
C THR A 184 33.72 -28.68 34.65
N ALA A 185 32.53 -29.23 34.40
CA ALA A 185 31.82 -30.25 35.23
C ALA A 185 30.28 -30.08 35.24
N LYS A 186 29.61 -31.17 34.87
CA LYS A 186 28.17 -31.49 34.81
C LYS A 186 27.55 -31.69 36.23
N PRO A 187 26.25 -32.04 36.41
CA PRO A 187 24.97 -31.43 35.96
C PRO A 187 23.86 -31.47 37.06
N LYS A 188 22.73 -30.76 36.89
CA LYS A 188 21.33 -31.28 37.01
C LYS A 188 20.27 -30.18 37.16
N ASP A 189 19.27 -30.30 36.30
CA ASP A 189 17.83 -30.03 36.49
C ASP A 189 17.39 -28.86 37.38
N THR A 190 16.81 -27.83 36.76
CA THR A 190 15.34 -27.60 36.80
C THR A 190 14.91 -26.38 35.96
N MET A 191 13.82 -26.59 35.22
CA MET A 191 12.86 -25.62 34.67
C MET A 191 13.37 -24.46 33.80
N LYS A 192 13.05 -24.54 32.50
CA LYS A 192 13.01 -23.42 31.55
C LYS A 192 12.20 -22.23 32.11
N PRO A 193 12.76 -21.00 32.04
CA PRO A 193 12.04 -19.87 31.50
C PRO A 193 12.47 -19.67 30.05
N LYS A 194 11.49 -19.51 29.18
CA LYS A 194 11.62 -19.22 27.76
C LYS A 194 12.27 -17.85 27.56
N ALA A 195 13.60 -17.80 27.57
CA ALA A 195 14.36 -16.66 27.09
C ALA A 195 14.35 -16.68 25.56
N THR A 196 13.62 -15.77 24.95
CA THR A 196 13.80 -15.39 23.53
C THR A 196 13.61 -13.88 23.36
N THR A 197 14.25 -13.13 24.25
CA THR A 197 14.98 -11.88 23.95
C THR A 197 16.19 -12.31 23.09
N ASP A 198 16.49 -11.78 21.90
CA ASP A 198 16.97 -10.42 21.66
C ASP A 198 17.21 -10.20 20.15
N ALA A 199 16.16 -10.16 19.31
CA ALA A 199 16.33 -9.69 17.92
C ALA A 199 16.27 -8.15 17.81
N ALA A 200 15.76 -7.48 18.84
CA ALA A 200 15.62 -6.02 18.90
C ALA A 200 16.78 -5.30 19.60
N LYS A 201 17.78 -6.02 20.14
CA LYS A 201 18.84 -5.39 20.94
C LYS A 201 19.99 -4.78 20.13
N THR A 202 20.21 -5.29 18.92
CA THR A 202 21.39 -4.97 18.09
C THR A 202 21.12 -4.01 16.93
N LEU A 203 19.86 -3.78 16.55
CA LEU A 203 19.51 -2.88 15.45
C LEU A 203 19.39 -1.43 15.93
N SER A 204 19.71 -0.49 15.04
CA SER A 204 19.47 0.93 15.30
C SER A 204 17.95 1.23 15.41
N PRO A 205 17.56 2.33 16.08
CA PRO A 205 16.15 2.75 16.14
C PRO A 205 15.51 2.88 14.75
N GLU A 206 16.24 3.42 13.78
CA GLU A 206 15.76 3.61 12.40
C GLU A 206 15.54 2.30 11.65
N GLU A 207 16.47 1.34 11.77
CA GLU A 207 16.33 0.02 11.14
C GLU A 207 15.17 -0.76 11.77
N THR A 208 15.02 -0.65 13.10
CA THR A 208 13.90 -1.27 13.82
C THR A 208 12.57 -0.66 13.37
N LEU A 209 12.51 0.66 13.19
CA LEU A 209 11.33 1.34 12.64
C LEU A 209 11.02 0.87 11.21
N LYS A 210 12.03 0.79 10.32
CA LYS A 210 11.84 0.29 8.95
C LYS A 210 11.29 -1.13 8.93
N GLN A 211 11.82 -2.02 9.77
CA GLN A 211 11.30 -3.39 9.89
C GLN A 211 9.88 -3.44 10.45
N ALA A 212 9.55 -2.56 11.41
CA ALA A 212 8.19 -2.47 11.94
C ALA A 212 7.17 -1.97 10.92
N ILE A 213 7.55 -0.99 10.10
CA ILE A 213 6.74 -0.48 8.98
C ILE A 213 6.49 -1.61 7.98
N ALA A 214 7.55 -2.32 7.58
CA ALA A 214 7.45 -3.46 6.67
C ALA A 214 6.57 -4.59 7.25
N ALA A 215 6.66 -4.86 8.56
CA ALA A 215 5.79 -5.81 9.23
C ALA A 215 4.31 -5.35 9.23
N THR A 216 4.07 -4.05 9.43
CA THR A 216 2.72 -3.46 9.36
C THR A 216 2.14 -3.60 7.95
N GLN A 217 2.92 -3.32 6.91
CA GLN A 217 2.53 -3.47 5.51
C GLN A 217 2.24 -4.95 5.15
N LYS A 218 3.02 -5.88 5.70
CA LYS A 218 2.78 -7.32 5.59
C LYS A 218 1.61 -7.83 6.44
N LYS A 219 0.90 -6.95 7.15
CA LYS A 219 -0.19 -7.27 8.09
C LYS A 219 0.25 -8.17 9.25
N ASP A 220 1.55 -8.27 9.51
CA ASP A 220 2.09 -8.92 10.70
C ASP A 220 2.10 -7.92 11.87
N TYR A 221 0.89 -7.56 12.31
CA TYR A 221 0.70 -6.57 13.36
C TYR A 221 1.28 -7.01 14.71
N LYS A 222 1.38 -8.32 14.96
CA LYS A 222 2.03 -8.85 16.18
C LYS A 222 3.53 -8.54 16.16
N SER A 223 4.21 -8.82 15.06
CA SER A 223 5.63 -8.48 14.93
C SER A 223 5.85 -6.97 14.92
N ALA A 224 5.00 -6.20 14.22
CA ALA A 224 5.07 -4.74 14.21
C ALA A 224 4.92 -4.16 15.62
N ASN A 225 3.89 -4.57 16.37
CA ASN A 225 3.66 -4.07 17.73
C ASN A 225 4.82 -4.43 18.69
N ARG A 226 5.43 -5.62 18.52
CA ARG A 226 6.62 -6.02 19.28
C ARG A 226 7.84 -5.15 18.95
N LEU A 227 8.07 -4.87 17.67
CA LEU A 227 9.21 -4.05 17.21
C LEU A 227 9.06 -2.57 17.60
N LEU A 228 7.83 -2.07 17.68
CA LEU A 228 7.51 -0.68 18.09
C LEU A 228 7.50 -0.53 19.62
N THR A 229 8.58 -0.96 20.26
CA THR A 229 8.80 -0.85 21.70
C THR A 229 10.22 -0.38 22.00
N GLY A 230 10.49 0.00 23.25
CA GLY A 230 11.85 0.29 23.71
C GLY A 230 12.52 1.44 22.95
N LYS A 231 13.69 1.16 22.36
CA LYS A 231 14.62 2.16 21.79
C LYS A 231 13.96 3.07 20.73
N VAL A 232 13.12 2.54 19.86
CA VAL A 232 12.44 3.31 18.80
C VAL A 232 11.43 4.33 19.36
N LEU A 233 10.90 4.07 20.56
CA LEU A 233 10.00 4.99 21.24
C LEU A 233 10.72 5.98 22.16
N ALA A 234 12.01 5.77 22.42
CA ALA A 234 12.85 6.66 23.21
C ALA A 234 13.64 7.64 22.34
N ASP A 235 13.83 7.32 21.08
CA ASP A 235 14.62 8.10 20.13
C ASP A 235 13.83 9.28 19.54
N LYS A 236 14.42 10.48 19.55
CA LYS A 236 13.71 11.73 19.21
C LYS A 236 13.25 11.80 17.75
N THR A 237 14.00 11.20 16.82
CA THR A 237 13.68 11.28 15.38
C THR A 237 12.66 10.23 14.98
N THR A 238 12.69 9.05 15.61
CA THR A 238 11.81 7.92 15.25
C THR A 238 10.54 7.83 16.10
N LYS A 239 10.51 8.40 17.32
CA LYS A 239 9.41 8.23 18.29
C LYS A 239 8.02 8.59 17.72
N GLY A 240 7.89 9.71 17.01
CA GLY A 240 6.59 10.14 16.46
C GLY A 240 6.04 9.18 15.41
N MET A 241 6.88 8.75 14.46
CA MET A 241 6.48 7.77 13.44
C MET A 241 6.25 6.39 14.07
N ALA A 242 7.11 5.97 15.00
CA ALA A 242 6.97 4.71 15.71
C ALA A 242 5.67 4.64 16.52
N ARG A 243 5.26 5.73 17.17
CA ARG A 243 3.97 5.80 17.86
C ARG A 243 2.79 5.73 16.92
N PHE A 244 2.88 6.37 15.76
CA PHE A 244 1.83 6.28 14.75
C PHE A 244 1.62 4.85 14.24
N TYR A 245 2.69 4.18 13.80
CA TYR A 245 2.60 2.79 13.34
C TYR A 245 2.17 1.83 14.46
N LYS A 246 2.46 2.17 15.72
CA LYS A 246 2.00 1.39 16.86
C LYS A 246 0.50 1.52 17.06
N LEU A 247 -0.09 2.71 16.88
CA LEU A 247 -1.55 2.89 16.89
C LEU A 247 -2.21 2.03 15.82
N ILE A 248 -1.63 1.97 14.62
CA ILE A 248 -2.14 1.11 13.54
C ILE A 248 -2.09 -0.37 13.96
N ALA A 249 -0.91 -0.85 14.37
CA ALA A 249 -0.71 -2.25 14.72
C ALA A 249 -1.58 -2.68 15.92
N ALA A 250 -1.57 -1.91 17.00
CA ALA A 250 -2.40 -2.17 18.18
C ALA A 250 -3.90 -2.03 17.86
N GLY A 251 -4.28 -1.10 16.97
CA GLY A 251 -5.65 -0.94 16.49
C GLY A 251 -6.17 -2.19 15.79
N LYS A 252 -5.34 -2.79 14.92
CA LYS A 252 -5.67 -4.04 14.23
C LYS A 252 -5.65 -5.27 15.14
N LEU A 253 -4.95 -5.20 16.27
CA LEU A 253 -4.97 -6.23 17.31
C LEU A 253 -6.10 -6.04 18.34
N GLY A 254 -6.84 -4.92 18.29
CA GLY A 254 -7.85 -4.59 19.30
C GLY A 254 -7.27 -4.17 20.65
N GLU A 255 -6.00 -3.77 20.68
CA GLU A 255 -5.25 -3.41 21.88
C GLU A 255 -5.20 -1.90 22.14
N THR A 256 -5.78 -1.09 21.25
CA THR A 256 -5.84 0.38 21.39
C THR A 256 -6.93 0.83 22.34
N LYS A 257 -6.64 1.91 23.06
CA LYS A 257 -7.56 2.66 23.90
C LYS A 257 -7.74 4.07 23.37
N GLN A 258 -8.85 4.72 23.74
CA GLN A 258 -9.08 6.12 23.40
C GLN A 258 -7.92 7.03 23.86
N THR A 259 -7.36 6.74 25.04
CA THR A 259 -6.21 7.46 25.60
C THR A 259 -4.96 7.41 24.74
N ASP A 260 -4.77 6.36 23.92
CA ASP A 260 -3.59 6.22 23.07
C ASP A 260 -3.61 7.23 21.91
N TYR A 261 -4.81 7.52 21.38
CA TYR A 261 -4.98 8.54 20.33
C TYR A 261 -4.79 9.95 20.89
N VAL A 262 -5.38 10.23 22.06
CA VAL A 262 -5.22 11.52 22.74
C VAL A 262 -3.75 11.78 23.07
N ALA A 263 -3.07 10.81 23.66
CA ALA A 263 -1.65 10.92 24.00
C ALA A 263 -0.78 11.18 22.76
N TYR A 264 -1.08 10.56 21.62
CA TYR A 264 -0.35 10.85 20.38
C TYR A 264 -0.51 12.31 19.95
N ARG A 265 -1.74 12.83 19.99
CA ARG A 265 -2.05 14.18 19.54
C ARG A 265 -1.40 15.24 20.44
N GLU A 266 -1.34 14.97 21.75
CA GLU A 266 -0.67 15.82 22.73
C GLU A 266 0.86 15.76 22.61
N ASP A 267 1.43 14.57 22.42
CA ASP A 267 2.88 14.39 22.29
C ASP A 267 3.43 14.91 20.95
N PHE A 268 2.61 14.90 19.88
CA PHE A 268 3.02 15.22 18.51
C PHE A 268 2.01 16.13 17.76
N PRO A 269 1.77 17.36 18.25
CA PRO A 269 0.78 18.28 17.65
C PRO A 269 1.11 18.67 16.20
N ASP A 270 2.39 18.76 15.85
CA ASP A 270 2.87 19.15 14.50
C ASP A 270 3.12 17.94 13.60
N SER A 271 2.64 16.75 13.98
CA SER A 271 2.85 15.53 13.19
C SER A 271 2.14 15.59 11.85
N GLY A 272 2.85 15.21 10.78
CA GLY A 272 2.26 14.98 9.46
C GLY A 272 1.19 13.87 9.45
N TYR A 273 1.10 13.06 10.51
CA TYR A 273 0.10 12.00 10.68
C TYR A 273 -1.13 12.45 11.47
N MET A 274 -1.24 13.73 11.85
CA MET A 274 -2.34 14.23 12.69
C MET A 274 -3.72 13.89 12.12
N SER A 275 -3.89 14.09 10.81
CA SER A 275 -5.17 13.80 10.13
C SER A 275 -5.52 12.31 10.14
N ASP A 276 -4.53 11.43 9.92
CA ASP A 276 -4.72 9.99 10.03
C ASP A 276 -5.10 9.57 11.46
N VAL A 277 -4.47 10.17 12.47
CA VAL A 277 -4.73 9.86 13.88
C VAL A 277 -6.12 10.33 14.31
N LEU A 278 -6.53 11.53 13.92
CA LEU A 278 -7.89 12.03 14.13
C LEU A 278 -8.92 11.13 13.46
N TRP A 279 -8.66 10.68 12.24
CA TRP A 279 -9.54 9.73 11.55
C TRP A 279 -9.64 8.39 12.29
N MET A 280 -8.49 7.79 12.66
CA MET A 280 -8.46 6.55 13.43
C MET A 280 -9.19 6.68 14.78
N GLN A 281 -9.03 7.82 15.46
CA GLN A 281 -9.73 8.13 16.70
C GLN A 281 -11.25 8.19 16.47
N ALA A 282 -11.72 8.92 15.47
CA ALA A 282 -13.15 9.04 15.18
C ALA A 282 -13.76 7.66 14.87
N VAL A 283 -13.07 6.83 14.07
CA VAL A 283 -13.52 5.45 13.78
C VAL A 283 -13.58 4.61 15.06
N TYR A 284 -12.56 4.70 15.92
CA TYR A 284 -12.53 3.98 17.19
C TYR A 284 -13.68 4.41 18.11
N GLU A 285 -13.89 5.71 18.26
CA GLU A 285 -14.95 6.31 19.09
C GLU A 285 -16.33 5.86 18.63
N GLN A 286 -16.59 5.89 17.32
CA GLN A 286 -17.85 5.40 16.75
C GLN A 286 -18.03 3.89 16.93
N LYS A 287 -16.99 3.09 16.65
CA LYS A 287 -17.07 1.62 16.74
C LYS A 287 -17.29 1.14 18.17
N ASN A 288 -16.63 1.76 19.14
CA ASN A 288 -16.69 1.36 20.55
C ASN A 288 -17.71 2.14 21.37
N LYS A 289 -18.42 3.11 20.76
CA LYS A 289 -19.39 3.99 21.43
C LYS A 289 -18.79 4.71 22.64
N VAL A 290 -17.56 5.19 22.49
CA VAL A 290 -16.82 5.96 23.50
C VAL A 290 -16.44 7.31 22.93
N GLY A 291 -16.31 8.32 23.79
CA GLY A 291 -15.94 9.67 23.36
C GLY A 291 -17.00 10.34 22.48
N ASN A 292 -16.55 11.34 21.71
CA ASN A 292 -17.41 12.11 20.80
C ASN A 292 -16.78 12.15 19.40
N TYR A 293 -17.06 11.12 18.60
CA TYR A 293 -16.52 11.03 17.25
C TYR A 293 -16.88 12.24 16.37
N LYS A 294 -18.03 12.89 16.60
CA LYS A 294 -18.42 14.09 15.84
C LYS A 294 -17.49 15.26 16.12
N ALA A 295 -17.14 15.49 17.38
CA ALA A 295 -16.16 16.52 17.74
C ALA A 295 -14.78 16.23 17.12
N THR A 296 -14.37 14.96 17.13
CA THR A 296 -13.13 14.52 16.48
C THR A 296 -13.16 14.76 14.96
N LEU A 297 -14.30 14.51 14.31
CA LEU A 297 -14.48 14.82 12.88
C LEU A 297 -14.52 16.33 12.60
N GLU A 298 -15.10 17.14 13.48
CA GLU A 298 -15.09 18.61 13.34
C GLU A 298 -13.67 19.18 13.41
N GLU A 299 -12.83 18.61 14.26
CA GLU A 299 -11.41 18.97 14.32
C GLU A 299 -10.66 18.53 13.07
N LEU A 300 -10.94 17.30 12.59
CA LEU A 300 -10.37 16.79 11.35
C LEU A 300 -10.77 17.62 10.12
N ALA A 301 -12.01 18.08 10.05
CA ALA A 301 -12.50 18.95 8.98
C ALA A 301 -11.80 20.33 8.95
N LYS A 302 -11.23 20.78 10.07
CA LYS A 302 -10.45 22.03 10.17
C LYS A 302 -8.97 21.86 9.83
N GLN A 303 -8.47 20.64 9.67
CA GLN A 303 -7.09 20.39 9.25
C GLN A 303 -6.86 20.86 7.81
N PRO A 304 -5.61 21.14 7.40
CA PRO A 304 -5.30 21.57 6.03
C PRO A 304 -5.89 20.62 4.98
N ASP A 305 -6.40 21.18 3.87
CA ASP A 305 -7.11 20.46 2.82
C ASP A 305 -6.44 19.12 2.45
N ASN A 306 -7.00 18.04 2.99
CA ASN A 306 -6.59 16.68 2.74
C ASN A 306 -7.80 15.75 2.69
N GLU A 307 -7.58 14.51 2.26
CA GLU A 307 -8.67 13.55 2.04
C GLU A 307 -9.50 13.28 3.30
N TRP A 308 -8.87 13.29 4.47
CA TRP A 308 -9.52 13.04 5.75
C TRP A 308 -10.38 14.22 6.18
N SER A 309 -9.93 15.45 5.94
CA SER A 309 -10.72 16.67 6.17
C SER A 309 -11.97 16.71 5.29
N TYR A 310 -11.85 16.36 4.00
CA TYR A 310 -13.00 16.27 3.09
C TYR A 310 -13.96 15.14 3.49
N ALA A 311 -13.44 13.98 3.87
CA ALA A 311 -14.24 12.85 4.32
C ALA A 311 -14.99 13.19 5.62
N ALA A 312 -14.33 13.85 6.57
CA ALA A 312 -14.94 14.32 7.80
C ALA A 312 -16.08 15.30 7.53
N GLN A 313 -15.87 16.29 6.66
CA GLN A 313 -16.93 17.22 6.27
C GLN A 313 -18.13 16.50 5.62
N ALA A 314 -17.87 15.55 4.73
CA ALA A 314 -18.94 14.78 4.08
C ALA A 314 -19.77 13.95 5.08
N ILE A 315 -19.12 13.41 6.11
CA ILE A 315 -19.80 12.66 7.17
C ILE A 315 -20.60 13.60 8.08
N LEU A 316 -20.03 14.73 8.46
CA LEU A 316 -20.72 15.76 9.27
C LEU A 316 -21.95 16.32 8.54
N ASP A 317 -21.85 16.48 7.22
CA ASP A 317 -22.95 16.90 6.35
C ASP A 317 -24.02 15.80 6.11
N GLY A 318 -23.82 14.59 6.65
CA GLY A 318 -24.72 13.44 6.43
C GLY A 318 -24.69 12.87 5.01
N LYS A 319 -23.69 13.23 4.20
CA LYS A 319 -23.50 12.75 2.81
C LYS A 319 -22.77 11.41 2.75
N SER A 320 -22.15 10.98 3.86
CA SER A 320 -21.46 9.71 4.02
C SER A 320 -21.59 9.21 5.46
N THR A 321 -21.35 7.92 5.69
CA THR A 321 -21.29 7.32 7.02
C THR A 321 -19.83 7.01 7.42
N LEU A 322 -19.53 7.09 8.71
CA LEU A 322 -18.22 6.71 9.26
C LEU A 322 -18.24 5.20 9.57
N GLY A 323 -17.42 4.43 8.84
CA GLY A 323 -17.14 3.04 9.17
C GLY A 323 -18.17 2.00 8.73
N GLU A 324 -18.80 2.16 7.56
CA GLU A 324 -19.44 1.01 6.90
C GLU A 324 -18.35 0.12 6.28
N GLU A 325 -17.99 -0.93 7.05
CA GLU A 325 -17.19 -2.11 6.67
C GLU A 325 -17.78 -2.87 5.45
#